data_AF-A0A1J5MGK0-F1
#
_entry.id   AF-A0A1J5MGK0-F1
#
_cell.length_a   1.000
_cell.length_b   1.000
_cell.length_c   1.000
_cell.angle_alpha   90.00
_cell.angle_beta   90.00
_cell.angle_gamma   90.00
#
_symmetry.space_group_name_H-M   'P 1'
#
loop_
_entity.id
_entity.type
_entity.pdbx_description
1 polymer ?
#
loop_
_entity_poly.entity_id
_entity_poly.type
_entity_poly.pdbx_seq_one_letter_code
_entity_poly.pdbx_strand_id
1 'polypeptide(L)'
;MNSKVTLKKFIIPTFILAFTAIGYSQKVPVIKHLDEETIDEIKIDFDEDGDLDVIVAGVFVKKNQGRVYLVKNNGFGYSKPEYLFSFPTIGRKQEISINQSGNLTKITVFGTSPTGKQNEFNATLLKGKFEGVTIPAIPPSIDD
;
A
#
# COMPACT_ATOMS: atom_id res chain seq x y z
N MET A 1 -70.96 -16.84 21.11
CA MET A 1 -70.43 -15.77 20.22
C MET A 1 -68.95 -16.04 19.97
N ASN A 2 -68.62 -16.75 18.89
CA ASN A 2 -67.22 -17.06 18.51
C ASN A 2 -66.86 -16.24 17.28
N SER A 3 -66.10 -15.16 17.47
CA SER A 3 -65.55 -14.36 16.37
C SER A 3 -64.33 -15.06 15.79
N LYS A 4 -64.42 -15.51 14.53
CA LYS A 4 -63.25 -16.00 13.78
C LYS A 4 -62.48 -14.79 13.26
N VAL A 5 -61.30 -14.53 13.81
CA VAL A 5 -60.37 -13.51 13.30
C VAL A 5 -59.59 -14.11 12.13
N THR A 6 -59.85 -13.63 10.92
CA THR A 6 -59.13 -14.05 9.71
C THR A 6 -57.88 -13.20 9.53
N LEU A 7 -56.72 -13.74 9.89
CA LEU A 7 -55.41 -13.08 9.72
C LEU A 7 -55.01 -13.09 8.24
N LYS A 8 -55.16 -11.95 7.54
CA LYS A 8 -54.63 -11.78 6.17
C LYS A 8 -53.11 -11.66 6.26
N LYS A 9 -52.39 -12.67 5.75
CA LYS A 9 -50.92 -12.64 5.61
C LYS A 9 -50.53 -11.59 4.55
N PHE A 10 -50.04 -10.44 4.98
CA PHE A 10 -49.31 -9.52 4.10
C PHE A 10 -47.88 -10.06 3.94
N ILE A 11 -47.58 -10.61 2.77
CA ILE A 11 -46.20 -10.95 2.39
C ILE A 11 -45.59 -9.66 1.87
N ILE A 12 -44.72 -9.02 2.66
CA ILE A 12 -43.89 -7.91 2.20
C ILE A 12 -42.76 -8.53 1.37
N PRO A 13 -42.64 -8.27 0.06
CA PRO A 13 -41.49 -8.72 -0.68
C PRO A 13 -40.28 -7.88 -0.26
N THR A 14 -39.44 -8.44 0.61
CA THR A 14 -38.12 -7.88 0.92
C THR A 14 -37.27 -7.96 -0.34
N PHE A 15 -37.19 -6.84 -1.07
CA PHE A 15 -36.32 -6.73 -2.24
C PHE A 15 -34.88 -6.58 -1.75
N ILE A 16 -34.16 -7.71 -1.60
CA ILE A 16 -32.73 -7.69 -1.31
C ILE A 16 -32.02 -7.27 -2.60
N LEU A 17 -31.72 -5.97 -2.72
CA LEU A 17 -30.79 -5.46 -3.71
C LEU A 17 -29.38 -5.95 -3.35
N ALA A 18 -29.00 -7.10 -3.89
CA ALA A 18 -27.61 -7.51 -3.93
C ALA A 18 -26.88 -6.61 -4.92
N PHE A 19 -26.23 -5.55 -4.41
CA PHE A 19 -25.24 -4.81 -5.18
C PHE A 19 -24.07 -5.74 -5.44
N THR A 20 -24.05 -6.40 -6.60
CA THR A 20 -22.84 -7.05 -7.09
C THR A 20 -21.88 -5.94 -7.49
N ALA A 21 -21.03 -5.50 -6.56
CA ALA A 21 -19.85 -4.73 -6.92
C ALA A 21 -18.98 -5.64 -7.77
N ILE A 22 -19.09 -5.52 -9.09
CA ILE A 22 -18.16 -6.13 -10.02
C ILE A 22 -16.86 -5.35 -9.81
N GLY A 23 -16.03 -5.83 -8.90
CA GLY A 23 -14.71 -5.27 -8.66
C GLY A 23 -13.86 -5.51 -9.90
N TYR A 24 -13.86 -4.56 -10.83
CA TYR A 24 -12.88 -4.55 -11.91
C TYR A 24 -11.51 -4.31 -11.26
N SER A 25 -10.70 -5.37 -11.16
CA SER A 25 -9.32 -5.24 -10.70
C SER A 25 -8.55 -4.42 -11.74
N GLN A 26 -8.37 -3.13 -11.44
CA GLN A 26 -7.62 -2.21 -12.27
C GLN A 26 -6.13 -2.61 -12.24
N LYS A 27 -5.45 -2.48 -13.38
CA LYS A 27 -4.02 -2.83 -13.48
C LYS A 27 -3.17 -1.67 -12.97
N VAL A 28 -2.33 -1.93 -11.98
CA VAL A 28 -1.32 -0.97 -11.48
C VAL A 28 -0.35 -0.61 -12.62
N PRO A 29 -0.06 0.67 -12.87
CA PRO A 29 0.89 1.09 -13.88
C PRO A 29 2.28 0.54 -13.61
N VAL A 30 2.96 0.10 -14.68
CA VAL A 30 4.34 -0.37 -14.60
C VAL A 30 5.27 0.79 -14.23
N ILE A 31 6.01 0.64 -13.14
CA ILE A 31 7.01 1.61 -12.71
C ILE A 31 8.32 1.33 -13.45
N LYS A 32 8.68 2.24 -14.35
CA LYS A 32 9.91 2.10 -15.16
C LYS A 32 11.14 2.00 -14.26
N HIS A 33 12.10 1.17 -14.68
CA HIS A 33 13.42 0.98 -14.06
C HIS A 33 13.45 0.22 -12.73
N LEU A 34 12.30 -0.19 -12.19
CA LEU A 34 12.26 -1.21 -11.15
C LEU A 34 12.36 -2.58 -11.80
N ASP A 35 13.09 -3.48 -11.14
CA ASP A 35 13.14 -4.87 -11.50
C ASP A 35 11.91 -5.58 -10.93
N GLU A 36 11.12 -6.23 -11.80
CA GLU A 36 9.85 -6.88 -11.45
C GLU A 36 10.02 -7.95 -10.38
N GLU A 37 11.15 -8.65 -10.35
CA GLU A 37 11.42 -9.70 -9.35
C GLU A 37 11.70 -9.13 -7.96
N THR A 38 11.97 -7.83 -7.88
CA THR A 38 12.30 -7.14 -6.64
C THR A 38 11.11 -6.44 -6.00
N ILE A 39 9.98 -6.38 -6.71
CA ILE A 39 8.80 -5.59 -6.32
C ILE A 39 8.04 -6.26 -5.17
N ASP A 40 7.60 -5.41 -4.25
CA ASP A 40 6.55 -5.71 -3.28
C ASP A 40 5.55 -4.54 -3.27
N GLU A 41 4.27 -4.86 -3.06
CA GLU A 41 3.18 -3.87 -3.12
C GLU A 41 2.18 -4.06 -1.98
N ILE A 42 1.70 -2.95 -1.42
CA ILE A 42 0.63 -2.95 -0.42
C ILE A 42 -0.49 -2.05 -0.90
N LYS A 43 -1.73 -2.50 -0.69
CA LYS A 43 -2.95 -1.74 -0.93
C LYS A 43 -3.44 -1.09 0.35
N ILE A 44 -3.72 0.20 0.30
CA ILE A 44 -4.19 0.99 1.44
C ILE A 44 -5.01 2.18 0.94
N ASP A 45 -6.05 2.56 1.66
CA ASP A 45 -6.79 3.80 1.41
C ASP A 45 -5.98 4.97 1.97
N PHE A 46 -5.10 5.54 1.14
CA PHE A 46 -4.04 6.45 1.60
C PHE A 46 -4.56 7.86 1.86
N ASP A 47 -5.55 8.33 1.09
CA ASP A 47 -6.18 9.64 1.28
C ASP A 47 -7.61 9.60 1.83
N GLU A 48 -8.06 8.43 2.30
CA GLU A 48 -9.34 8.21 2.99
C GLU A 48 -10.56 8.55 2.11
N ASP A 49 -10.43 8.36 0.79
CA ASP A 49 -11.50 8.60 -0.17
C ASP A 49 -12.35 7.35 -0.47
N GLY A 50 -11.92 6.19 0.06
CA GLY A 50 -12.60 4.91 -0.04
C GLY A 50 -12.09 4.01 -1.16
N ASP A 51 -11.20 4.50 -2.03
CA ASP A 51 -10.52 3.71 -3.04
C ASP A 51 -9.15 3.23 -2.53
N LEU A 52 -8.81 1.97 -2.80
CA LEU A 52 -7.50 1.43 -2.38
C LEU A 52 -6.40 1.91 -3.33
N ASP A 53 -5.49 2.72 -2.80
CA ASP A 53 -4.22 3.09 -3.43
C ASP A 53 -3.20 1.98 -3.32
N VAL A 54 -2.08 2.11 -4.04
CA VAL A 54 -1.00 1.13 -4.05
C VAL A 54 0.32 1.80 -3.70
N ILE A 55 0.99 1.30 -2.67
CA ILE A 55 2.39 1.63 -2.38
C ILE A 55 3.26 0.50 -2.94
N VAL A 56 4.23 0.86 -3.79
CA VAL A 56 5.13 -0.07 -4.45
C VAL A 56 6.56 0.18 -3.99
N ALA A 57 7.23 -0.85 -3.49
CA ALA A 57 8.66 -0.84 -3.23
C ALA A 57 9.36 -1.78 -4.23
N GLY A 58 10.48 -1.35 -4.80
CA GLY A 58 11.29 -2.19 -5.68
C GLY A 58 12.68 -1.63 -5.89
N VAL A 59 13.53 -2.37 -6.60
CA VAL A 59 14.95 -2.03 -6.76
C VAL A 59 15.24 -1.58 -8.18
N PHE A 60 15.89 -0.41 -8.29
CA PHE A 60 16.59 -0.03 -9.50
C PHE A 60 17.99 -0.64 -9.49
N VAL A 61 18.10 -1.87 -10.00
CA VAL A 61 19.30 -2.72 -9.90
C VAL A 61 20.56 -2.03 -10.45
N LYS A 62 20.46 -1.30 -11.57
CA LYS A 62 21.61 -0.56 -12.15
C LYS A 62 22.20 0.49 -11.20
N LYS A 63 21.47 0.90 -10.17
CA LYS A 63 21.89 1.89 -9.18
C LYS A 63 22.04 1.32 -7.76
N ASN A 64 21.79 0.02 -7.54
CA ASN A 64 21.71 -0.59 -6.19
C ASN A 64 20.90 0.30 -5.22
N GLN A 65 19.72 0.71 -5.68
CA GLN A 65 18.87 1.65 -4.98
C GLN A 65 17.43 1.15 -4.97
N GLY A 66 16.90 0.95 -3.77
CA GLY A 66 15.48 0.71 -3.52
C GLY A 66 14.71 2.02 -3.65
N ARG A 67 13.49 1.94 -4.15
CA ARG A 67 12.60 3.09 -4.34
C ARG A 67 11.20 2.72 -3.92
N VAL A 68 10.53 3.68 -3.30
CA VAL A 68 9.13 3.57 -2.89
C VAL A 68 8.32 4.59 -3.64
N TYR A 69 7.20 4.15 -4.21
CA TYR A 69 6.26 4.96 -4.95
C TYR A 69 4.85 4.80 -4.38
N LEU A 70 4.07 5.87 -4.43
CA LEU A 70 2.62 5.86 -4.25
C LEU A 70 1.95 5.89 -5.63
N VAL A 71 0.95 5.06 -5.83
CA VAL A 71 0.10 5.08 -7.00
C VAL A 71 -1.34 5.25 -6.53
N LYS A 72 -1.90 6.43 -6.76
CA LYS A 72 -3.25 6.74 -6.28
C LYS A 72 -4.32 6.12 -7.15
N ASN A 73 -5.41 5.63 -6.58
CA ASN A 73 -6.58 5.16 -7.28
C ASN A 73 -7.73 6.17 -7.10
N ASN A 74 -8.17 6.82 -8.17
CA ASN A 74 -9.26 7.82 -8.08
C ASN A 74 -10.62 7.22 -8.49
N GLY A 75 -10.83 5.93 -8.26
CA GLY A 75 -12.02 5.16 -8.63
C GLY A 75 -12.17 4.83 -10.12
N PHE A 76 -11.69 5.71 -11.02
CA PHE A 76 -11.72 5.51 -12.47
C PHE A 76 -10.43 4.90 -13.04
N GLY A 77 -9.35 4.90 -12.26
CA GLY A 77 -8.02 4.57 -12.73
C GLY A 77 -6.92 4.97 -11.77
N TYR A 78 -5.75 4.36 -11.96
CA TYR A 78 -4.53 4.73 -11.25
C TYR A 78 -3.86 5.99 -11.81
N SER A 79 -3.35 6.82 -10.91
CA SER A 79 -2.50 7.97 -11.23
C SER A 79 -1.13 7.53 -11.76
N LYS A 80 -0.33 8.51 -12.20
CA LYS A 80 1.09 8.27 -12.40
C LYS A 80 1.75 7.94 -11.05
N PRO A 81 2.75 7.04 -11.01
CA PRO A 81 3.52 6.78 -9.80
C PRO A 81 4.20 8.05 -9.27
N GLU A 82 3.93 8.37 -8.01
CA GLU A 82 4.54 9.45 -7.25
C GLU A 82 5.71 8.90 -6.44
N TYR A 83 6.90 9.50 -6.58
CA TYR A 83 8.07 9.09 -5.81
C TYR A 83 7.94 9.56 -4.36
N LEU A 84 8.10 8.63 -3.40
CA LEU A 84 8.14 8.97 -1.98
C LEU A 84 9.59 9.12 -1.52
N PHE A 85 10.36 8.04 -1.59
CA PHE A 85 11.75 8.04 -1.14
C PHE A 85 12.56 6.90 -1.75
N SER A 86 13.87 6.91 -1.50
CA SER A 86 14.81 5.86 -1.88
C SER A 86 15.69 5.47 -0.72
N PHE A 87 16.24 4.27 -0.79
CA PHE A 87 17.07 3.68 0.25
C PHE A 87 18.12 2.75 -0.37
N PRO A 88 19.27 2.53 0.28
CA PRO A 88 20.31 1.65 -0.23
C PRO A 88 19.89 0.17 -0.12
N THR A 89 19.96 -0.56 -1.23
CA THR A 89 19.76 -2.03 -1.24
C THR A 89 20.30 -2.64 -2.53
N ILE A 90 20.69 -3.91 -2.50
CA ILE A 90 20.98 -4.70 -3.69
C ILE A 90 19.70 -5.26 -4.33
N GLY A 91 19.82 -5.82 -5.54
CA GLY A 91 18.74 -6.48 -6.30
C GLY A 91 18.19 -7.73 -5.59
N ARG A 92 17.30 -7.51 -4.63
CA ARG A 92 16.57 -8.54 -3.88
C ARG A 92 15.11 -8.11 -3.76
N LYS A 93 14.22 -9.07 -3.56
CA LYS A 93 12.83 -8.77 -3.24
C LYS A 93 12.76 -7.90 -1.99
N GLN A 94 12.02 -6.80 -2.10
CA GLN A 94 11.76 -5.89 -0.99
C GLN A 94 10.64 -6.45 -0.13
N GLU A 95 10.66 -6.09 1.15
CA GLU A 95 9.53 -6.30 2.05
C GLU A 95 9.10 -4.93 2.54
N ILE A 96 7.83 -4.60 2.29
CA ILE A 96 7.22 -3.37 2.76
C ILE A 96 6.19 -3.68 3.85
N SER A 97 6.06 -2.79 4.82
CA SER A 97 5.02 -2.81 5.83
C SER A 97 4.48 -1.40 6.02
N ILE A 98 3.19 -1.29 6.30
CA ILE A 98 2.53 0.01 6.52
C ILE A 98 1.74 -0.04 7.82
N ASN A 99 1.89 1.02 8.61
CA ASN A 99 1.08 1.26 9.80
C ASN A 99 0.42 2.64 9.70
N GLN A 100 -0.91 2.67 9.65
CA GLN A 100 -1.69 3.90 9.63
C GLN A 100 -2.41 4.07 10.97
N SER A 101 -2.25 5.24 11.58
CA SER A 101 -2.88 5.62 12.85
C SER A 101 -3.37 7.06 12.77
N GLY A 102 -4.66 7.21 12.48
CA GLY A 102 -5.25 8.52 12.16
C GLY A 102 -4.49 9.18 11.01
N ASN A 103 -4.01 10.41 11.25
CA ASN A 103 -3.30 11.19 10.24
C ASN A 103 -1.85 10.73 9.98
N LEU A 104 -1.33 9.74 10.68
CA LEU A 104 0.05 9.29 10.54
C LEU A 104 0.11 7.97 9.78
N THR A 105 0.86 7.96 8.69
CA THR A 105 1.18 6.75 7.93
C THR A 105 2.68 6.51 8.01
N LYS A 106 3.07 5.38 8.59
CA LYS A 106 4.45 4.92 8.65
C LYS A 106 4.66 3.82 7.61
N ILE A 107 5.59 4.04 6.68
CA ILE A 107 6.01 3.04 5.70
C ILE A 107 7.37 2.51 6.14
N THR A 108 7.47 1.21 6.36
CA THR A 108 8.70 0.52 6.70
C THR A 108 9.14 -0.34 5.53
N VAL A 109 10.39 -0.23 5.11
CA VAL A 109 11.00 -1.07 4.08
C VAL A 109 12.33 -1.63 4.55
N PHE A 110 12.63 -2.87 4.17
CA PHE A 110 13.87 -3.56 4.53
C PHE A 110 14.84 -3.63 3.35
N GLY A 111 15.93 -2.86 3.41
CA GLY A 111 16.99 -2.91 2.40
C GLY A 111 18.08 -3.91 2.77
N THR A 112 18.61 -4.62 1.76
CA THR A 112 19.67 -5.61 1.94
C THR A 112 21.01 -5.08 1.41
N SER A 113 22.06 -5.16 2.21
CA SER A 113 23.42 -4.78 1.81
C SER A 113 24.13 -5.91 1.02
N PRO A 114 25.26 -5.64 0.34
CA PRO A 114 26.03 -6.69 -0.34
C PRO A 114 26.52 -7.82 0.57
N THR A 115 26.71 -7.55 1.87
CA THR A 115 27.09 -8.57 2.87
C THR A 115 25.90 -9.37 3.39
N GLY A 116 24.68 -9.10 2.90
CA GLY A 116 23.44 -9.76 3.33
C GLY A 116 22.81 -9.13 4.58
N LYS A 117 23.44 -8.13 5.21
CA LYS A 117 22.83 -7.41 6.35
C LYS A 117 21.61 -6.64 5.89
N GLN A 118 20.47 -6.86 6.56
CA GLN A 118 19.24 -6.09 6.37
C GLN A 118 19.21 -4.86 7.27
N ASN A 119 18.67 -3.77 6.75
CA ASN A 119 18.47 -2.52 7.48
C ASN A 119 17.03 -2.02 7.24
N GLU A 120 16.41 -1.51 8.30
CA GLU A 120 15.06 -0.96 8.28
C GLU A 120 15.10 0.53 7.91
N PHE A 121 14.28 0.95 6.95
CA PHE A 121 14.10 2.35 6.57
C PHE A 121 12.64 2.73 6.79
N ASN A 122 12.41 3.84 7.50
CA ASN A 122 11.07 4.26 7.88
C ASN A 122 10.75 5.62 7.27
N ALA A 123 9.73 5.70 6.41
CA ALA A 123 9.14 6.96 6.01
C ALA A 123 7.92 7.28 6.86
N THR A 124 7.78 8.54 7.24
CA THR A 124 6.59 9.06 7.92
C THR A 124 5.88 10.03 7.00
N LEU A 125 4.56 9.86 6.92
CA LEU A 125 3.66 10.75 6.22
C LEU A 125 2.62 11.26 7.20
N LEU A 126 2.34 12.56 7.14
CA LEU A 126 1.34 13.25 7.94
C LEU A 126 0.25 13.79 7.03
N LYS A 127 -0.99 13.36 7.23
CA LYS A 127 -2.16 13.73 6.40
C LYS A 127 -1.89 13.48 4.91
N GLY A 128 -1.32 12.32 4.60
CA GLY A 128 -0.97 11.93 3.23
C GLY A 128 0.21 12.68 2.62
N LYS A 129 0.91 13.55 3.36
CA LYS A 129 2.09 14.27 2.86
C LYS A 129 3.37 13.66 3.42
N PHE A 130 4.37 13.50 2.56
CA PHE A 130 5.69 13.00 2.97
C PHE A 130 6.38 14.02 3.89
N GLU A 131 6.68 13.61 5.11
CA GLU A 131 7.35 14.46 6.12
C GLU A 131 8.85 14.13 6.23
N GLY A 132 9.23 12.87 6.06
CA GLY A 132 10.64 12.49 6.08
C GLY A 132 10.89 10.99 6.19
N VAL A 133 12.17 10.64 6.14
CA VAL A 133 12.67 9.26 6.28
C VAL A 133 13.67 9.20 7.42
N THR A 134 13.45 8.27 8.35
CA THR A 134 14.43 7.87 9.35
C THR A 134 15.34 6.81 8.74
N ILE A 135 16.62 7.15 8.65
CA ILE A 135 17.69 6.28 8.17
C ILE A 135 18.36 5.65 9.41
N PRO A 136 18.60 4.34 9.45
CA PRO A 136 19.29 3.72 10.57
C PRO A 136 20.71 4.28 10.66
N ALA A 137 21.18 4.52 11.89
CA ALA A 137 22.56 4.93 12.10
C ALA A 137 23.51 3.88 11.53
N ILE A 138 24.48 4.31 10.73
CA ILE A 138 25.60 3.45 10.34
C ILE A 138 26.45 3.32 11.61
N PRO A 139 26.50 2.14 12.27
CA PRO A 139 27.42 1.98 13.37
C PRO A 139 28.83 2.25 12.84
N PRO A 140 29.68 2.98 13.57
CA PRO A 140 31.06 3.19 13.15
C PRO A 140 31.66 1.82 12.81
N SER A 141 32.37 1.73 11.67
CA SER A 141 33.12 0.52 11.38
C SER A 141 34.06 0.29 12.55
N ILE A 142 33.95 -0.89 13.17
CA ILE A 142 35.00 -1.41 14.01
C ILE A 142 36.03 -1.93 13.01
N ASP A 143 36.75 -1.01 12.37
CA ASP A 143 37.93 -1.38 11.60
C ASP A 143 39.09 -1.42 12.61
N ASP A 144 39.48 -2.67 12.90
CA ASP A 144 40.72 -3.26 13.41
C ASP A 144 41.34 -2.78 14.76
#